data_AF-A0A8J3RWH4-F1
#
_entry.id   AF-A0A8J3RWH4-F1
#
_cell.length_a   1.000
_cell.length_b   1.000
_cell.length_c   1.000
_cell.angle_alpha   90.00
_cell.angle_beta   90.00
_cell.angle_gamma   90.00
#
_symmetry.space_group_name_H-M   'P 1'
#
loop_
_entity.id
_entity.type
_entity.pdbx_description
1 polymer ?
#
loop_
_entity_poly.entity_id
_entity_poly.type
_entity_poly.pdbx_seq_one_letter_code
_entity_poly.pdbx_strand_id
1 'polypeptide(L)'
;MVDVGQAAERGREVSSRISREGAGWDCAEMGAFKDLRPNRESFSWLNPLTLWRSRNEILAALFGDPSGQVRARWMGSQRDRGVDPSLRIPMDVGEEFSFLVLGDTGEGDASQYAVVPGMLKIGEGTDFAVICSDVIYPTGSGNEYEDKFFRPYQDYRAPIYAIPGNHDWYDGLGGFMRVFCDAQALKARREGFRLSPSGLRGLLWRKPEKIDEAALAKARERRSLPEQQVTQPGPYWAMETPGLLIVGVDTGIRGDLDREQANWLREVSRDPRPKVLITGKPVYTRNEYKPSKLEGGGTIDDIVRDPRHNYVAAIGGDVHNYQRFPVRVGDRTIQYIVAGGSGAFTHATHTTPRVTVGGVHEDDYRCYPLRGDSLSFYSKLYSERLRMRWLYLTPDEALCLMSQHIGNTPPRPIDGVEITRRMRWAARLLGAWPLPIRLPVDKVFHRYLSELSDWDDPPFFKSFLHVAVTPETLRIRCFAATGCRPQEIEPPLEDEVCIPLA
;
A
#
# COMPACT_ATOMS: atom_id res chain seq x y z
N MET A 1 -18.91 12.01 -16.12
CA MET A 1 -18.92 10.89 -15.17
C MET A 1 -18.54 9.64 -15.92
N VAL A 2 -17.45 8.99 -15.52
CA VAL A 2 -16.97 7.74 -16.13
C VAL A 2 -17.85 6.60 -15.63
N ASP A 3 -18.39 5.79 -16.54
CA ASP A 3 -18.99 4.50 -16.18
C ASP A 3 -17.84 3.52 -15.84
N VAL A 4 -17.60 3.32 -14.54
CA VAL A 4 -16.55 2.43 -14.04
C VAL A 4 -16.86 0.96 -14.36
N GLY A 5 -18.13 0.59 -14.52
CA GLY A 5 -18.53 -0.74 -14.98
C GLY A 5 -18.03 -1.00 -16.40
N GLN A 6 -18.33 -0.10 -17.32
CA GLN A 6 -17.85 -0.17 -18.70
C GLN A 6 -16.32 -0.03 -18.80
N ALA A 7 -15.71 0.80 -17.96
CA ALA A 7 -14.25 0.91 -17.88
C ALA A 7 -13.61 -0.41 -17.40
N ALA A 8 -14.23 -1.09 -16.42
CA ALA A 8 -13.78 -2.39 -15.92
C ALA A 8 -13.92 -3.49 -16.98
N GLU A 9 -14.98 -3.49 -17.78
CA GLU A 9 -15.14 -4.44 -18.89
C GLU A 9 -14.01 -4.29 -19.92
N ARG A 10 -13.79 -3.07 -20.43
CA ARG A 10 -12.68 -2.78 -21.34
C ARG A 10 -11.32 -3.09 -20.73
N GLY A 11 -11.10 -2.69 -19.48
CA GLY A 11 -9.86 -2.94 -18.75
C GLY A 11 -9.54 -4.43 -18.59
N ARG A 12 -10.56 -5.30 -18.54
CA ARG A 12 -10.36 -6.76 -18.44
C ARG A 12 -9.75 -7.33 -19.72
N GLU A 13 -10.16 -6.81 -20.88
CA GLU A 13 -9.69 -7.24 -22.21
C GLU A 13 -8.22 -6.89 -22.44
N VAL A 14 -7.71 -5.86 -21.76
CA VAL A 14 -6.34 -5.35 -21.89
C VAL A 14 -5.47 -5.61 -20.65
N SER A 15 -5.84 -6.57 -19.80
CA SER A 15 -5.11 -6.89 -18.55
C SER A 15 -3.87 -7.76 -18.75
N SER A 16 -2.99 -7.78 -17.74
CA SER A 16 -1.79 -8.63 -17.71
C SER A 16 -2.10 -10.14 -17.82
N ARG A 17 -3.34 -10.52 -17.49
CA ARG A 17 -3.87 -11.88 -17.58
C ARG A 17 -4.26 -12.28 -19.00
N ILE A 18 -4.40 -11.32 -19.90
CA ILE A 18 -4.73 -11.57 -21.31
C ILE A 18 -3.46 -11.55 -22.17
N SER A 19 -2.61 -10.53 -22.00
CA SER A 19 -1.43 -10.34 -22.85
C SER A 19 -0.25 -9.73 -22.09
N ARG A 20 0.96 -9.88 -22.65
CA ARG A 20 2.17 -9.17 -22.15
C ARG A 20 2.11 -7.67 -22.41
N GLU A 21 1.39 -7.25 -23.47
CA GLU A 21 1.07 -5.85 -23.72
C GLU A 21 0.21 -5.27 -22.61
N GLY A 22 -0.79 -6.01 -22.13
CA GLY A 22 -1.62 -5.63 -20.98
C GLY A 22 -0.84 -5.47 -19.68
N ALA A 23 0.27 -6.20 -19.54
CA ALA A 23 1.23 -6.02 -18.44
C ALA A 23 2.18 -4.82 -18.64
N GLY A 24 2.13 -4.13 -19.78
CA GLY A 24 2.93 -2.96 -20.12
C GLY A 24 4.29 -3.25 -20.77
N TRP A 25 4.56 -4.49 -21.19
CA TRP A 25 5.86 -4.86 -21.77
C TRP A 25 6.12 -4.26 -23.17
N ASP A 26 5.08 -4.08 -23.97
CA ASP A 26 5.16 -3.60 -25.36
C ASP A 26 4.75 -2.12 -25.46
N CYS A 27 5.27 -1.29 -24.54
CA CYS A 27 4.91 0.11 -24.42
C CYS A 27 5.42 0.95 -25.61
N ALA A 28 4.54 1.27 -26.56
CA ALA A 28 4.88 2.10 -27.72
C ALA A 28 5.00 3.60 -27.39
N GLU A 29 4.18 4.09 -26.46
CA GLU A 29 4.13 5.49 -26.06
C GLU A 29 4.11 5.61 -24.53
N MET A 30 5.06 6.38 -23.98
CA MET A 30 5.07 6.69 -22.55
C MET A 30 3.90 7.59 -22.19
N GLY A 31 3.32 7.33 -21.02
CA GLY A 31 2.23 8.11 -20.46
C GLY A 31 2.53 9.59 -20.21
N ALA A 32 1.46 10.36 -20.03
CA ALA A 32 1.50 11.78 -19.68
C ALA A 32 1.94 12.03 -18.23
N PHE A 33 2.03 11.00 -17.38
CA PHE A 33 2.54 11.14 -16.01
C PHE A 33 3.90 11.86 -15.92
N LYS A 34 4.74 11.71 -16.95
CA LYS A 34 6.06 12.36 -17.04
C LYS A 34 5.98 13.88 -16.97
N ASP A 35 4.88 14.46 -17.46
CA ASP A 35 4.66 15.91 -17.53
C ASP A 35 4.05 16.46 -16.22
N LEU A 36 3.60 15.57 -15.33
CA LEU A 36 3.05 15.92 -14.01
C LEU A 36 4.14 16.05 -12.93
N ARG A 37 5.32 15.45 -13.15
CA ARG A 37 6.41 15.43 -12.17
C ARG A 37 6.96 16.83 -11.92
N PRO A 38 7.34 17.17 -10.67
CA PRO A 38 8.00 18.45 -10.36
C PRO A 38 9.39 18.56 -11.01
N ASN A 39 10.10 17.43 -11.14
CA ASN A 39 11.42 17.32 -11.73
C ASN A 39 11.65 15.89 -12.25
N ARG A 40 12.79 15.66 -12.91
CA ARG A 40 13.21 14.34 -13.38
C ARG A 40 14.05 13.57 -12.34
N GLU A 41 14.21 14.10 -11.13
CA GLU A 41 14.98 13.42 -10.09
C GLU A 41 14.17 12.24 -9.56
N SER A 42 14.83 11.09 -9.46
CA SER A 42 14.22 9.88 -8.92
C SER A 42 14.65 9.73 -7.47
N PHE A 43 13.71 9.25 -6.64
CA PHE A 43 14.01 9.01 -5.24
C PHE A 43 15.06 7.91 -5.10
N SER A 44 15.86 7.99 -4.03
CA SER A 44 17.10 7.22 -3.91
C SER A 44 17.26 6.72 -2.47
N TRP A 45 17.01 5.42 -2.29
CA TRP A 45 17.13 4.70 -1.02
C TRP A 45 18.59 4.39 -0.56
N LEU A 46 19.56 4.34 -1.46
CA LEU A 46 21.02 4.25 -1.23
C LEU A 46 21.65 5.56 -0.82
N ASN A 47 20.96 6.70 -0.99
CA ASN A 47 21.52 7.96 -0.56
C ASN A 47 21.89 7.85 0.94
N PRO A 48 23.17 8.06 1.31
CA PRO A 48 23.60 7.95 2.71
C PRO A 48 22.78 8.83 3.66
N LEU A 49 22.24 9.96 3.15
CA LEU A 49 21.33 10.82 3.91
C LEU A 49 19.95 10.17 4.10
N THR A 50 19.39 9.48 3.11
CA THR A 50 18.14 8.73 3.21
C THR A 50 18.26 7.59 4.23
N LEU A 51 19.31 6.77 4.14
CA LEU A 51 19.59 5.69 5.09
C LEU A 51 19.81 6.21 6.52
N TRP A 52 20.52 7.34 6.65
CA TRP A 52 20.71 7.99 7.95
C TRP A 52 19.40 8.54 8.51
N ARG A 53 18.50 9.02 7.65
CA ARG A 53 17.16 9.52 8.01
C ARG A 53 16.23 8.39 8.46
N SER A 54 16.30 7.21 7.83
CA SER A 54 15.47 6.03 8.18
C SER A 54 16.04 5.16 9.32
N ARG A 55 17.17 5.53 9.94
CA ARG A 55 17.81 4.77 11.04
C ARG A 55 16.89 4.41 12.21
N ASN A 56 15.80 5.16 12.40
CA ASN A 56 14.84 4.94 13.46
C ASN A 56 14.16 3.56 13.35
N GLU A 57 14.07 2.97 12.16
CA GLU A 57 13.63 1.57 11.98
C GLU A 57 14.56 0.59 12.71
N ILE A 58 15.87 0.71 12.48
CA ILE A 58 16.90 -0.14 13.12
C ILE A 58 16.88 0.08 14.64
N LEU A 59 16.74 1.33 15.08
CA LEU A 59 16.64 1.65 16.51
C LEU A 59 15.36 1.07 17.13
N ALA A 60 14.23 1.05 16.41
CA ALA A 60 12.99 0.43 16.89
C ALA A 60 13.12 -1.10 17.00
N ALA A 61 13.86 -1.73 16.08
CA ALA A 61 14.16 -3.16 16.15
C ALA A 61 15.04 -3.50 17.37
N LEU A 62 16.06 -2.67 17.66
CA LEU A 62 17.03 -2.91 18.74
C LEU A 62 16.54 -2.46 20.13
N PHE A 63 15.76 -1.40 20.20
CA PHE A 63 15.43 -0.69 21.46
C PHE A 63 13.93 -0.51 21.70
N GLY A 64 13.08 -1.12 20.87
CA GLY A 64 11.62 -1.10 20.99
C GLY A 64 10.95 0.05 20.23
N ASP A 65 9.72 -0.19 19.76
CA ASP A 65 8.92 0.74 18.98
C ASP A 65 8.27 1.82 19.88
N PRO A 66 8.57 3.12 19.69
CA PRO A 66 7.93 4.19 20.45
C PRO A 66 6.54 4.57 19.94
N SER A 67 6.09 4.04 18.80
CA SER A 67 4.87 4.48 18.11
C SER A 67 3.66 4.53 19.04
N GLY A 68 3.39 3.45 19.80
CA GLY A 68 2.25 3.43 20.73
C GLY A 68 2.31 4.50 21.83
N GLN A 69 3.50 4.78 22.38
CA GLN A 69 3.66 5.82 23.41
C GLN A 69 3.48 7.23 22.83
N VAL A 70 3.97 7.47 21.62
CA VAL A 70 3.84 8.75 20.94
C VAL A 70 2.40 8.94 20.43
N ARG A 71 1.75 7.87 19.95
CA ARG A 71 0.34 7.84 19.54
C ARG A 71 -0.56 8.24 20.69
N ALA A 72 -0.40 7.64 21.86
CA ALA A 72 -1.18 8.01 23.05
C ALA A 72 -1.06 9.51 23.39
N ARG A 73 0.11 10.13 23.14
CA ARG A 73 0.29 11.59 23.32
C ARG A 73 -0.41 12.40 22.25
N TRP A 74 -0.34 11.98 20.99
CA TRP A 74 -1.10 12.58 19.90
C TRP A 74 -2.60 12.52 20.20
N MET A 75 -3.11 11.36 20.60
CA MET A 75 -4.53 11.19 20.96
C MET A 75 -4.93 12.00 22.19
N GLY A 76 -4.05 12.10 23.20
CA GLY A 76 -4.25 13.04 24.32
C GLY A 76 -4.39 14.49 23.85
N SER A 77 -3.52 14.93 22.94
CA SER A 77 -3.59 16.28 22.37
C SER A 77 -4.86 16.50 21.53
N GLN A 78 -5.35 15.49 20.81
CA GLN A 78 -6.61 15.58 20.08
C GLN A 78 -7.81 15.69 21.03
N ARG A 79 -7.82 14.92 22.12
CA ARG A 79 -8.85 15.03 23.17
C ARG A 79 -8.84 16.42 23.82
N ASP A 80 -7.68 16.98 24.12
CA ASP A 80 -7.56 18.34 24.68
C ASP A 80 -8.12 19.41 23.72
N ARG A 81 -8.11 19.14 22.40
CA ARG A 81 -8.76 19.98 21.37
C ARG A 81 -10.27 19.75 21.22
N GLY A 82 -10.84 18.81 21.98
CA GLY A 82 -12.27 18.48 21.92
C GLY A 82 -12.66 17.52 20.80
N VAL A 83 -11.70 16.80 20.20
CA VAL A 83 -12.01 15.75 19.21
C VAL A 83 -12.80 14.61 19.89
N ASP A 84 -13.84 14.13 19.23
CA ASP A 84 -14.67 13.03 19.72
C ASP A 84 -13.83 11.76 19.97
N PRO A 85 -13.79 11.23 21.21
CA PRO A 85 -13.05 10.01 21.53
C PRO A 85 -13.58 8.75 20.84
N SER A 86 -14.77 8.77 20.23
CA SER A 86 -15.28 7.67 19.39
C SER A 86 -14.47 7.52 18.10
N LEU A 87 -13.83 8.60 17.63
CA LEU A 87 -13.10 8.69 16.37
C LEU A 87 -13.94 8.24 15.16
N ARG A 88 -15.26 8.37 15.27
CA ARG A 88 -16.19 8.12 14.18
C ARG A 88 -16.27 9.34 13.28
N ILE A 89 -16.30 9.09 11.97
CA ILE A 89 -16.41 10.09 10.92
C ILE A 89 -17.74 9.82 10.21
N PRO A 90 -18.80 10.61 10.47
CA PRO A 90 -20.02 10.53 9.69
C PRO A 90 -19.74 10.91 8.24
N MET A 91 -20.09 10.04 7.30
CA MET A 91 -19.90 10.29 5.87
C MET A 91 -21.21 10.76 5.26
N ASP A 92 -21.17 11.88 4.54
CA ASP A 92 -22.31 12.39 3.76
C ASP A 92 -22.34 11.73 2.38
N VAL A 93 -22.77 10.47 2.34
CA VAL A 93 -22.86 9.64 1.13
C VAL A 93 -24.22 8.93 1.08
N GLY A 94 -24.66 8.57 -0.13
CA GLY A 94 -25.88 7.80 -0.35
C GLY A 94 -25.75 6.32 0.09
N GLU A 95 -26.84 5.56 -0.09
CA GLU A 95 -26.83 4.10 0.09
C GLU A 95 -25.93 3.38 -0.95
N GLU A 96 -25.80 4.00 -2.12
CA GLU A 96 -24.82 3.65 -3.13
C GLU A 96 -23.72 4.71 -3.15
N PHE A 97 -22.48 4.27 -3.02
CA PHE A 97 -21.32 5.17 -3.00
C PHE A 97 -20.07 4.43 -3.50
N SER A 98 -19.03 5.18 -3.82
CA SER A 98 -17.76 4.62 -4.26
C SER A 98 -16.56 5.40 -3.77
N PHE A 99 -15.44 4.72 -3.56
CA PHE A 99 -14.22 5.34 -3.10
C PHE A 99 -12.99 4.64 -3.65
N LEU A 100 -11.86 5.35 -3.64
CA LEU A 100 -10.57 4.79 -4.01
C LEU A 100 -9.80 4.31 -2.78
N VAL A 101 -9.02 3.24 -2.95
CA VAL A 101 -7.97 2.87 -1.99
C VAL A 101 -6.62 2.90 -2.71
N LEU A 102 -5.71 3.70 -2.16
CA LEU A 102 -4.33 3.82 -2.59
C LEU A 102 -3.43 3.31 -1.46
N GLY A 103 -2.30 2.68 -1.75
CA GLY A 103 -1.34 2.29 -0.70
C GLY A 103 0.07 2.67 -1.07
N ASP A 104 0.85 3.07 -0.06
CA ASP A 104 2.30 3.28 -0.18
C ASP A 104 2.64 4.31 -1.28
N THR A 105 1.98 5.47 -1.25
CA THR A 105 1.99 6.42 -2.37
C THR A 105 3.24 7.29 -2.48
N GLY A 106 3.75 7.81 -1.34
CA GLY A 106 4.51 9.07 -1.35
C GLY A 106 6.00 8.98 -1.64
N GLU A 107 6.42 8.34 -2.74
CA GLU A 107 7.83 8.39 -3.18
C GLU A 107 8.16 9.69 -3.92
N GLY A 108 7.20 10.27 -4.64
CA GLY A 108 7.35 11.52 -5.39
C GLY A 108 8.01 11.39 -6.77
N ASP A 109 8.23 10.17 -7.25
CA ASP A 109 8.91 9.88 -8.51
C ASP A 109 7.99 9.37 -9.63
N ALA A 110 8.55 8.94 -10.76
CA ALA A 110 7.79 8.42 -11.90
C ALA A 110 6.75 7.37 -11.50
N SER A 111 7.08 6.52 -10.54
CA SER A 111 6.30 5.36 -10.18
C SER A 111 5.01 5.76 -9.45
N GLN A 112 5.06 6.77 -8.57
CA GLN A 112 3.86 7.40 -8.01
C GLN A 112 3.05 8.14 -9.08
N TYR A 113 3.70 8.97 -9.89
CA TYR A 113 2.99 9.79 -10.86
C TYR A 113 2.34 8.96 -11.97
N ALA A 114 2.88 7.79 -12.32
CA ALA A 114 2.30 6.86 -13.29
C ALA A 114 0.89 6.36 -12.89
N VAL A 115 0.55 6.41 -11.60
CA VAL A 115 -0.78 6.04 -11.09
C VAL A 115 -1.81 7.15 -11.33
N VAL A 116 -1.38 8.41 -11.31
CA VAL A 116 -2.26 9.59 -11.24
C VAL A 116 -3.26 9.66 -12.41
N PRO A 117 -2.87 9.51 -13.69
CA PRO A 117 -3.83 9.66 -14.80
C PRO A 117 -4.95 8.62 -14.77
N GLY A 118 -4.61 7.34 -14.57
CA GLY A 118 -5.59 6.26 -14.48
C GLY A 118 -6.47 6.39 -13.23
N MET A 119 -5.87 6.78 -12.10
CA MET A 119 -6.58 7.04 -10.84
C MET A 119 -7.57 8.19 -10.97
N LEU A 120 -7.21 9.31 -11.62
CA LEU A 120 -8.12 10.43 -11.83
C LEU A 120 -9.28 10.05 -12.77
N LYS A 121 -9.03 9.24 -13.79
CA LYS A 121 -10.09 8.76 -14.69
C LYS A 121 -11.08 7.85 -13.96
N ILE A 122 -10.59 6.84 -13.25
CA ILE A 122 -11.44 5.87 -12.56
C ILE A 122 -12.08 6.48 -11.31
N GLY A 123 -11.41 7.44 -10.67
CA GLY A 123 -11.91 8.20 -9.53
C GLY A 123 -12.84 9.35 -9.89
N GLU A 124 -13.21 9.54 -11.15
CA GLU A 124 -14.14 10.60 -11.53
C GLU A 124 -15.52 10.31 -10.93
N GLY A 125 -15.92 11.09 -9.93
CA GLY A 125 -17.21 10.96 -9.25
C GLY A 125 -17.22 10.04 -8.04
N THR A 126 -16.06 9.53 -7.59
CA THR A 126 -15.97 8.84 -6.30
C THR A 126 -16.13 9.82 -5.14
N ASP A 127 -16.73 9.37 -4.03
CA ASP A 127 -17.11 10.20 -2.89
C ASP A 127 -15.92 10.59 -2.00
N PHE A 128 -14.90 9.74 -1.94
CA PHE A 128 -13.65 9.98 -1.20
C PHE A 128 -12.56 9.01 -1.63
N ALA A 129 -11.35 9.20 -1.12
CA ALA A 129 -10.27 8.21 -1.22
C ALA A 129 -9.63 7.94 0.16
N VAL A 130 -9.03 6.75 0.30
CA VAL A 130 -8.28 6.35 1.49
C VAL A 130 -6.87 5.93 1.09
N ILE A 131 -5.86 6.54 1.71
CA ILE A 131 -4.48 6.07 1.65
C ILE A 131 -4.25 5.05 2.78
N CYS A 132 -3.95 3.82 2.37
CA CYS A 132 -3.69 2.65 3.21
C CYS A 132 -2.17 2.50 3.37
N SER A 133 -1.61 3.11 4.42
CA SER A 133 -0.19 3.07 4.79
C SER A 133 0.73 3.99 3.98
N ASP A 134 1.84 4.34 4.62
CA ASP A 134 3.03 5.00 4.08
C ASP A 134 2.73 6.16 3.12
N VAL A 135 2.15 7.21 3.68
CA VAL A 135 1.72 8.38 2.91
C VAL A 135 2.92 9.13 2.35
N ILE A 136 4.01 9.26 3.13
CA ILE A 136 5.22 10.01 2.74
C ILE A 136 6.50 9.22 3.04
N TYR A 137 7.22 8.88 1.99
CA TYR A 137 8.58 8.36 2.07
C TYR A 137 9.62 9.47 2.12
N PRO A 138 10.83 9.21 2.64
CA PRO A 138 11.22 8.00 3.37
C PRO A 138 10.84 8.02 4.85
N THR A 139 10.48 9.18 5.40
CA THR A 139 10.39 9.36 6.86
C THR A 139 9.15 10.09 7.38
N GLY A 140 8.16 10.39 6.54
CA GLY A 140 6.97 11.10 7.01
C GLY A 140 7.17 12.59 7.27
N SER A 141 8.21 13.21 6.69
CA SER A 141 8.50 14.63 6.95
C SER A 141 7.38 15.52 6.43
N GLY A 142 6.91 16.44 7.28
CA GLY A 142 5.88 17.42 6.91
C GLY A 142 6.30 18.32 5.74
N ASN A 143 7.61 18.50 5.53
CA ASN A 143 8.17 19.37 4.48
C ASN A 143 8.18 18.70 3.10
N GLU A 144 7.89 17.40 3.00
CA GLU A 144 7.88 16.67 1.72
C GLU A 144 6.46 16.52 1.14
N TYR A 145 5.42 16.97 1.86
CA TYR A 145 4.02 16.80 1.45
C TYR A 145 3.66 17.55 0.16
N GLU A 146 4.34 18.65 -0.19
CA GLU A 146 4.02 19.40 -1.42
C GLU A 146 4.10 18.51 -2.66
N ASP A 147 5.25 17.86 -2.87
CA ASP A 147 5.52 17.12 -4.10
C ASP A 147 5.06 15.66 -4.05
N LYS A 148 4.80 15.13 -2.85
CA LYS A 148 4.44 13.72 -2.61
C LYS A 148 2.97 13.50 -2.26
N PHE A 149 2.22 14.54 -1.93
CA PHE A 149 0.77 14.45 -1.67
C PHE A 149 -0.02 15.56 -2.36
N PHE A 150 0.28 16.84 -2.09
CA PHE A 150 -0.56 17.94 -2.59
C PHE A 150 -0.52 18.09 -4.11
N ARG A 151 0.67 18.01 -4.72
CA ARG A 151 0.87 18.08 -6.17
C ARG A 151 0.31 16.87 -6.93
N PRO A 152 0.66 15.61 -6.61
CA PRO A 152 0.21 14.46 -7.42
C PRO A 152 -1.31 14.31 -7.39
N TYR A 153 -1.96 14.71 -6.29
CA TYR A 153 -3.41 14.58 -6.15
C TYR A 153 -4.15 15.90 -6.35
N GLN A 154 -3.53 16.98 -6.83
CA GLN A 154 -4.18 18.31 -6.91
C GLN A 154 -5.54 18.29 -7.64
N ASP A 155 -5.68 17.47 -8.68
CA ASP A 155 -6.86 17.40 -9.53
C ASP A 155 -7.94 16.41 -9.04
N TYR A 156 -7.66 15.60 -8.01
CA TYR A 156 -8.66 14.69 -7.43
C TYR A 156 -9.65 15.48 -6.57
N ARG A 157 -10.92 15.52 -6.97
CA ARG A 157 -11.92 16.46 -6.40
C ARG A 157 -12.41 16.08 -5.00
N ALA A 158 -12.44 14.80 -4.68
CA ALA A 158 -13.00 14.33 -3.41
C ALA A 158 -11.98 14.44 -2.26
N PRO A 159 -12.44 14.34 -0.98
CA PRO A 159 -11.55 14.32 0.16
C PRO A 159 -10.69 13.06 0.17
N ILE A 160 -9.49 13.18 0.74
CA ILE A 160 -8.55 12.06 0.91
C ILE A 160 -8.29 11.88 2.40
N TYR A 161 -8.58 10.69 2.91
CA TYR A 161 -8.26 10.25 4.26
C TYR A 161 -7.06 9.31 4.22
N ALA A 162 -6.43 9.07 5.36
CA ALA A 162 -5.30 8.16 5.43
C ALA A 162 -5.23 7.42 6.76
N ILE A 163 -4.51 6.30 6.75
CA ILE A 163 -3.88 5.72 7.94
C ILE A 163 -2.35 5.77 7.73
N PRO A 164 -1.56 5.98 8.79
CA PRO A 164 -0.11 6.03 8.64
C PRO A 164 0.50 4.63 8.56
N GLY A 165 1.64 4.55 7.88
CA GLY A 165 2.51 3.37 7.89
C GLY A 165 3.79 3.59 8.69
N ASN A 166 4.73 2.65 8.61
CA ASN A 166 5.99 2.74 9.34
C ASN A 166 6.86 3.93 8.90
N HIS A 167 6.81 4.32 7.62
CA HIS A 167 7.57 5.45 7.11
C HIS A 167 7.08 6.78 7.71
N ASP A 168 5.78 6.93 7.93
CA ASP A 168 5.21 8.12 8.57
C ASP A 168 5.65 8.28 10.04
N TRP A 169 5.97 7.16 10.69
CA TRP A 169 6.38 7.10 12.09
C TRP A 169 7.86 7.41 12.34
N TYR A 170 8.72 7.36 11.32
CA TYR A 170 10.16 7.61 11.52
C TYR A 170 10.46 9.03 11.98
N ASP A 171 9.60 10.01 11.71
CA ASP A 171 9.68 11.36 12.25
C ASP A 171 8.68 11.65 13.38
N GLY A 172 8.14 10.60 14.02
CA GLY A 172 7.22 10.71 15.15
C GLY A 172 5.79 11.11 14.76
N LEU A 173 5.39 10.88 13.51
CA LEU A 173 4.05 11.12 12.97
C LEU A 173 3.65 12.61 12.85
N GLY A 174 4.59 13.54 13.03
CA GLY A 174 4.29 14.98 13.03
C GLY A 174 3.69 15.48 11.73
N GLY A 175 4.27 15.12 10.58
CA GLY A 175 3.78 15.52 9.26
C GLY A 175 2.35 15.03 9.00
N PHE A 176 2.10 13.73 9.24
CA PHE A 176 0.78 13.12 9.11
C PHE A 176 -0.27 13.81 9.99
N MET A 177 0.01 13.96 11.28
CA MET A 177 -0.93 14.57 12.23
C MET A 177 -1.20 16.04 11.87
N ARG A 178 -0.21 16.77 11.35
CA ARG A 178 -0.37 18.15 10.91
C ARG A 178 -1.21 18.26 9.63
N VAL A 179 -1.01 17.36 8.66
CA VAL A 179 -1.68 17.41 7.35
C VAL A 179 -3.12 16.92 7.44
N PHE A 180 -3.35 15.74 8.01
CA PHE A 180 -4.67 15.08 8.01
C PHE A 180 -5.51 15.39 9.26
N CYS A 181 -4.89 15.59 10.41
CA CYS A 181 -5.61 15.77 11.69
C CYS A 181 -5.59 17.23 12.20
N ASP A 182 -4.99 18.13 11.42
CA ASP A 182 -4.73 19.54 11.78
C ASP A 182 -4.12 19.71 13.18
N ALA A 183 -3.27 18.76 13.60
CA ALA A 183 -2.74 18.74 14.96
C ALA A 183 -1.58 19.72 15.12
N GLN A 184 -1.53 20.37 16.28
CA GLN A 184 -0.37 21.17 16.69
C GLN A 184 0.78 20.25 17.08
N ALA A 185 2.02 20.68 16.81
CA ALA A 185 3.20 19.92 17.18
C ALA A 185 3.21 19.54 18.68
N LEU A 186 3.49 18.26 18.98
CA LEU A 186 3.64 17.82 20.37
C LEU A 186 4.77 18.58 21.08
N LYS A 187 4.51 18.98 22.33
CA LYS A 187 5.56 19.54 23.20
C LYS A 187 6.70 18.54 23.36
N ALA A 188 7.94 18.97 23.20
CA ALA A 188 9.11 18.11 23.39
C ALA A 188 9.14 17.59 24.83
N ARG A 189 9.21 16.26 25.01
CA ARG A 189 9.45 15.68 26.33
C ARG A 189 10.95 15.73 26.59
N ARG A 190 11.38 16.42 27.65
CA ARG A 190 12.76 16.31 28.15
C ARG A 190 12.90 14.95 28.82
N GLU A 191 13.32 13.94 28.07
CA GLU A 191 13.79 12.69 28.68
C GLU A 191 15.20 12.95 29.22
N GLY A 192 15.35 12.99 30.54
CA GLY A 192 16.66 13.09 31.18
C GLY A 192 17.53 11.88 30.79
N PHE A 193 18.84 12.07 30.70
CA PHE A 193 19.78 10.99 30.39
C PHE A 193 19.61 9.84 31.39
N ARG A 194 19.34 8.63 30.87
CA ARG A 194 19.30 7.38 31.63
C ARG A 194 20.12 6.33 30.89
N LEU A 195 20.97 5.60 31.60
CA LEU A 195 21.69 4.43 31.10
C LEU A 195 20.74 3.22 31.01
N SER A 196 19.71 3.32 30.17
CA SER A 196 18.77 2.26 29.83
C SER A 196 18.61 2.17 28.31
N PRO A 197 18.14 1.03 27.75
CA PRO A 197 17.82 0.91 26.32
C PRO A 197 16.90 2.04 25.82
N SER A 198 15.95 2.47 26.65
CA SER A 198 15.07 3.62 26.39
C SER A 198 15.79 4.97 26.37
N GLY A 199 16.77 5.20 27.25
CA GLY A 199 17.54 6.45 27.29
C GLY A 199 18.59 6.56 26.19
N LEU A 200 19.22 5.45 25.79
CA LEU A 200 20.10 5.39 24.61
C LEU A 200 19.31 5.59 23.31
N ARG A 201 18.08 5.05 23.24
CA ARG A 201 17.14 5.34 22.14
C ARG A 201 16.85 6.83 22.06
N GLY A 202 16.47 7.49 23.16
CA GLY A 202 16.17 8.93 23.18
C GLY A 202 17.32 9.83 22.70
N LEU A 203 18.58 9.38 22.81
CA LEU A 203 19.76 10.10 22.32
C LEU A 203 19.99 9.92 20.81
N LEU A 204 19.77 8.71 20.29
CA LEU A 204 20.05 8.35 18.89
C LEU A 204 18.85 8.50 17.95
N TRP A 205 17.63 8.53 18.52
CA TRP A 205 16.38 8.73 17.79
C TRP A 205 16.38 10.08 17.09
N ARG A 206 16.12 10.08 15.78
CA ARG A 206 15.99 11.33 15.01
C ARG A 206 14.89 12.18 15.65
N LYS A 207 15.20 13.46 15.89
CA LYS A 207 14.21 14.44 16.32
C LYS A 207 13.32 14.80 15.13
N PRO A 208 12.00 14.93 15.35
CA PRO A 208 11.07 15.42 14.34
C PRO A 208 11.61 16.68 13.67
N GLU A 209 11.55 16.71 12.35
CA GLU A 209 11.84 17.91 11.58
C GLU A 209 10.80 18.98 11.89
N LYS A 210 11.25 20.23 12.01
CA LYS A 210 10.31 21.33 12.19
C LYS A 210 9.62 21.56 10.85
N ILE A 211 8.29 21.48 10.87
CA ILE A 211 7.46 21.78 9.70
C ILE A 211 7.59 23.27 9.38
N ASP A 212 7.88 23.57 8.11
CA ASP A 212 7.76 24.91 7.56
C ASP A 212 6.29 25.19 7.28
N GLU A 213 5.62 25.86 8.23
CA GLU A 213 4.19 26.19 8.15
C GLU A 213 3.85 27.08 6.95
N ALA A 214 4.78 27.94 6.50
CA ALA A 214 4.55 28.79 5.34
C ALA A 214 4.60 27.99 4.04
N ALA A 215 5.59 27.10 3.91
CA ALA A 215 5.67 26.19 2.77
C ALA A 215 4.48 25.22 2.74
N LEU A 216 4.08 24.67 3.90
CA LEU A 216 2.91 23.80 4.00
C LEU A 216 1.60 24.52 3.65
N ALA A 217 1.43 25.77 4.10
CA ALA A 217 0.26 26.58 3.74
C ALA A 217 0.18 26.79 2.22
N LYS A 218 1.31 27.11 1.57
CA LYS A 218 1.39 27.21 0.11
C LYS A 218 1.10 25.89 -0.58
N ALA A 219 1.61 24.78 -0.05
CA ALA A 219 1.34 23.45 -0.60
C ALA A 219 -0.16 23.10 -0.58
N ARG A 220 -0.87 23.49 0.49
CA ARG A 220 -2.33 23.31 0.61
C ARG A 220 -3.13 24.04 -0.46
N GLU A 221 -2.61 25.14 -1.02
CA GLU A 221 -3.27 25.87 -2.12
C GLU A 221 -3.48 25.00 -3.37
N ARG A 222 -2.66 23.95 -3.56
CA ARG A 222 -2.83 22.99 -4.68
C ARG A 222 -4.10 22.15 -4.55
N ARG A 223 -4.61 21.97 -3.32
CA ARG A 223 -5.84 21.24 -3.01
C ARG A 223 -6.74 22.10 -2.13
N SER A 224 -7.13 23.28 -2.60
CA SER A 224 -7.89 24.27 -1.83
C SER A 224 -9.40 24.24 -2.05
N LEU A 225 -9.90 23.34 -2.90
CA LEU A 225 -11.33 23.30 -3.21
C LEU A 225 -12.13 22.89 -1.96
N PRO A 226 -13.31 23.48 -1.72
CA PRO A 226 -14.14 23.14 -0.55
C PRO A 226 -14.41 21.64 -0.43
N GLU A 227 -14.74 20.97 -1.55
CA GLU A 227 -15.01 19.53 -1.61
C GLU A 227 -13.78 18.65 -1.30
N GLN A 228 -12.56 19.19 -1.41
CA GLN A 228 -11.33 18.46 -1.07
C GLN A 228 -10.98 18.56 0.43
N GLN A 229 -11.57 19.52 1.15
CA GLN A 229 -11.16 19.82 2.53
C GLN A 229 -11.73 18.81 3.49
N VAL A 230 -10.86 18.21 4.30
CA VAL A 230 -11.25 17.30 5.37
C VAL A 230 -10.25 17.35 6.52
N THR A 231 -10.70 17.01 7.71
CA THR A 231 -9.85 16.76 8.87
C THR A 231 -10.31 15.48 9.54
N GLN A 232 -9.41 14.50 9.65
CA GLN A 232 -9.69 13.25 10.34
C GLN A 232 -9.37 13.39 11.84
N PRO A 233 -10.06 12.67 12.74
CA PRO A 233 -9.95 12.88 14.18
C PRO A 233 -8.61 12.41 14.76
N GLY A 234 -7.94 11.46 14.10
CA GLY A 234 -6.68 10.89 14.53
C GLY A 234 -6.06 9.96 13.47
N PRO A 235 -4.97 9.25 13.80
CA PRO A 235 -4.30 8.35 12.87
C PRO A 235 -5.03 7.02 12.67
N TYR A 236 -6.07 6.76 13.46
CA TYR A 236 -7.01 5.67 13.31
C TYR A 236 -8.43 6.22 13.51
N TRP A 237 -9.41 5.62 12.84
CA TRP A 237 -10.76 6.18 12.72
C TRP A 237 -11.75 5.12 12.22
N ALA A 238 -13.05 5.42 12.35
CA ALA A 238 -14.12 4.62 11.76
C ALA A 238 -15.05 5.51 10.93
N MET A 239 -15.13 5.30 9.61
CA MET A 239 -16.04 6.02 8.73
C MET A 239 -17.40 5.36 8.72
N GLU A 240 -18.42 6.13 9.09
CA GLU A 240 -19.80 5.67 9.15
C GLU A 240 -20.53 6.04 7.87
N THR A 241 -20.83 5.02 7.06
CA THR A 241 -21.71 5.13 5.89
C THR A 241 -23.05 4.42 6.19
N PRO A 242 -24.08 4.59 5.35
CA PRO A 242 -25.38 3.94 5.58
C PRO A 242 -25.31 2.41 5.70
N GLY A 243 -24.58 1.73 4.81
CA GLY A 243 -24.53 0.26 4.72
C GLY A 243 -23.22 -0.41 5.15
N LEU A 244 -22.14 0.37 5.33
CA LEU A 244 -20.79 -0.17 5.57
C LEU A 244 -20.03 0.65 6.62
N LEU A 245 -19.31 -0.02 7.52
CA LEU A 245 -18.32 0.64 8.38
C LEU A 245 -16.91 0.41 7.82
N ILE A 246 -16.17 1.48 7.55
CA ILE A 246 -14.76 1.38 7.14
C ILE A 246 -13.90 1.73 8.34
N VAL A 247 -13.04 0.81 8.77
CA VAL A 247 -12.26 0.95 10.01
C VAL A 247 -10.79 1.05 9.66
N GLY A 248 -10.18 2.21 9.90
CA GLY A 248 -8.75 2.45 9.71
C GLY A 248 -7.96 2.28 11.01
N VAL A 249 -6.89 1.48 10.97
CA VAL A 249 -5.98 1.27 12.12
C VAL A 249 -4.55 1.72 11.79
N ASP A 250 -3.88 2.25 12.81
CA ASP A 250 -2.47 2.64 12.77
C ASP A 250 -1.61 1.54 13.42
N THR A 251 -0.79 0.89 12.60
CA THR A 251 0.03 -0.25 13.02
C THR A 251 1.43 0.13 13.51
N GLY A 252 1.79 1.42 13.50
CA GLY A 252 3.12 1.85 13.95
C GLY A 252 4.26 1.33 13.07
N ILE A 253 5.47 1.33 13.61
CA ILE A 253 6.67 0.83 12.91
C ILE A 253 6.64 -0.72 12.86
N ARG A 254 6.35 -1.37 13.99
CA ARG A 254 6.50 -2.83 14.15
C ARG A 254 5.25 -3.65 13.86
N GLY A 255 4.10 -3.01 13.66
CA GLY A 255 2.86 -3.72 13.36
C GLY A 255 1.96 -3.99 14.57
N ASP A 256 2.24 -3.44 15.75
CA ASP A 256 1.49 -3.71 16.98
C ASP A 256 0.54 -2.55 17.34
N LEU A 257 -0.64 -2.87 17.89
CA LEU A 257 -1.61 -1.88 18.39
C LEU A 257 -1.45 -1.72 19.90
N ASP A 258 -1.28 -0.49 20.36
CA ASP A 258 -1.26 -0.16 21.79
C ASP A 258 -2.62 -0.37 22.45
N ARG A 259 -2.64 -0.34 23.79
CA ARG A 259 -3.85 -0.58 24.60
C ARG A 259 -5.04 0.29 24.20
N GLU A 260 -4.80 1.58 23.96
CA GLU A 260 -5.87 2.56 23.73
C GLU A 260 -6.56 2.23 22.40
N GLN A 261 -5.77 2.06 21.34
CA GLN A 261 -6.29 1.69 20.02
C GLN A 261 -6.89 0.29 20.01
N ALA A 262 -6.28 -0.69 20.70
CA ALA A 262 -6.82 -2.05 20.78
C ALA A 262 -8.18 -2.10 21.48
N ASN A 263 -8.38 -1.31 22.54
CA ASN A 263 -9.67 -1.20 23.21
C ASN A 263 -10.71 -0.51 22.32
N TRP A 264 -10.31 0.59 21.66
CA TRP A 264 -11.16 1.29 20.69
C TRP A 264 -11.61 0.37 19.54
N LEU A 265 -10.69 -0.41 18.96
CA LEU A 265 -11.00 -1.32 17.86
C LEU A 265 -11.99 -2.41 18.29
N ARG A 266 -11.83 -2.97 19.49
CA ARG A 266 -12.79 -3.95 20.05
C ARG A 266 -14.17 -3.34 20.22
N GLU A 267 -14.25 -2.06 20.62
CA GLU A 267 -15.53 -1.36 20.79
C GLU A 267 -16.20 -1.08 19.45
N VAL A 268 -15.50 -0.43 18.52
CA VAL A 268 -16.01 -0.08 17.19
C VAL A 268 -16.46 -1.33 16.41
N SER A 269 -15.77 -2.45 16.60
CA SER A 269 -16.08 -3.71 15.91
C SER A 269 -17.41 -4.34 16.36
N ARG A 270 -18.01 -3.89 17.48
CA ARG A 270 -19.33 -4.37 17.96
C ARG A 270 -20.51 -3.84 17.15
N ASP A 271 -20.30 -2.83 16.31
CA ASP A 271 -21.31 -2.36 15.37
C ASP A 271 -21.85 -3.55 14.54
N PRO A 272 -23.15 -3.68 14.24
CA PRO A 272 -23.65 -4.85 13.52
C PRO A 272 -23.41 -4.79 12.00
N ARG A 273 -23.17 -3.60 11.42
CA ARG A 273 -23.00 -3.42 9.97
C ARG A 273 -21.80 -4.24 9.44
N PRO A 274 -21.83 -4.66 8.17
CA PRO A 274 -20.64 -5.18 7.49
C PRO A 274 -19.48 -4.19 7.55
N LYS A 275 -18.24 -4.71 7.59
CA LYS A 275 -17.05 -3.86 7.76
C LYS A 275 -15.91 -4.20 6.82
N VAL A 276 -15.17 -3.17 6.44
CA VAL A 276 -13.85 -3.30 5.81
C VAL A 276 -12.80 -2.74 6.76
N LEU A 277 -11.78 -3.54 7.06
CA LEU A 277 -10.59 -3.09 7.77
C LEU A 277 -9.58 -2.51 6.79
N ILE A 278 -9.03 -1.34 7.09
CA ILE A 278 -7.87 -0.72 6.45
C ILE A 278 -6.72 -0.72 7.46
N THR A 279 -5.61 -1.38 7.15
CA THR A 279 -4.49 -1.59 8.10
C THR A 279 -3.13 -1.27 7.47
N GLY A 280 -2.19 -0.70 8.23
CA GLY A 280 -0.87 -0.38 7.70
C GLY A 280 -0.13 -1.64 7.22
N LYS A 281 -0.14 -2.70 8.04
CA LYS A 281 0.46 -4.01 7.70
C LYS A 281 -0.61 -5.06 7.38
N PRO A 282 -0.47 -5.84 6.30
CA PRO A 282 -1.46 -6.82 5.88
C PRO A 282 -1.40 -8.07 6.77
N VAL A 283 -2.56 -8.68 7.01
CA VAL A 283 -2.68 -9.93 7.80
C VAL A 283 -2.07 -11.12 7.07
N TYR A 284 -2.31 -11.20 5.76
CA TYR A 284 -1.78 -12.21 4.86
C TYR A 284 -0.92 -11.56 3.79
N THR A 285 0.28 -12.08 3.57
CA THR A 285 1.15 -11.62 2.48
C THR A 285 2.21 -12.68 2.19
N ARG A 286 2.57 -12.86 0.91
CA ARG A 286 3.67 -13.76 0.48
C ARG A 286 3.57 -15.20 1.05
N ASN A 287 2.35 -15.75 1.11
CA ASN A 287 2.06 -17.06 1.74
C ASN A 287 2.38 -17.14 3.25
N GLU A 288 2.38 -16.00 3.96
CA GLU A 288 2.58 -15.93 5.40
C GLU A 288 1.35 -15.36 6.08
N TYR A 289 1.09 -15.82 7.31
CA TYR A 289 0.07 -15.29 8.21
C TYR A 289 0.76 -14.52 9.35
N LYS A 290 0.58 -13.20 9.38
CA LYS A 290 1.29 -12.29 10.30
C LYS A 290 0.36 -11.18 10.80
N PRO A 291 -0.71 -11.51 11.53
CA PRO A 291 -1.64 -10.50 12.03
C PRO A 291 -0.96 -9.59 13.07
N SER A 292 -1.34 -8.31 13.08
CA SER A 292 -0.94 -7.35 14.10
C SER A 292 -1.39 -7.79 15.49
N LYS A 293 -0.49 -7.71 16.47
CA LYS A 293 -0.81 -8.06 17.87
C LYS A 293 -1.52 -6.90 18.54
N LEU A 294 -2.44 -7.23 19.43
CA LEU A 294 -3.15 -6.26 20.25
C LEU A 294 -2.58 -6.27 21.66
N GLU A 295 -2.22 -5.09 22.18
CA GLU A 295 -1.94 -4.99 23.60
C GLU A 295 -3.20 -5.38 24.40
N GLY A 296 -3.03 -6.28 25.36
CA GLY A 296 -4.15 -6.89 26.09
C GLY A 296 -4.65 -8.21 25.57
N GLY A 297 -4.00 -8.77 24.54
CA GLY A 297 -4.19 -10.15 24.11
C GLY A 297 -4.98 -10.27 22.81
N GLY A 298 -4.67 -11.34 22.09
CA GLY A 298 -5.17 -11.60 20.75
C GLY A 298 -4.47 -10.75 19.68
N THR A 299 -5.05 -10.80 18.49
CA THR A 299 -4.57 -10.18 17.27
C THR A 299 -5.71 -9.46 16.57
N ILE A 300 -5.37 -8.58 15.64
CA ILE A 300 -6.37 -7.91 14.80
C ILE A 300 -7.25 -8.92 14.04
N ASP A 301 -6.68 -10.06 13.66
CA ASP A 301 -7.40 -11.07 12.91
C ASP A 301 -8.38 -11.88 13.76
N ASP A 302 -8.13 -11.99 15.07
CA ASP A 302 -9.12 -12.55 16.01
C ASP A 302 -10.39 -11.70 16.03
N ILE A 303 -10.27 -10.36 15.87
CA ILE A 303 -11.42 -9.46 15.77
C ILE A 303 -12.09 -9.60 14.39
N VAL A 304 -11.33 -9.59 13.31
CA VAL A 304 -11.83 -9.67 11.92
C VAL A 304 -12.60 -10.98 11.70
N ARG A 305 -12.06 -12.10 12.17
CA ARG A 305 -12.66 -13.42 11.99
C ARG A 305 -13.89 -13.68 12.82
N ASP A 306 -14.03 -13.02 13.96
CA ASP A 306 -15.20 -13.20 14.83
C ASP A 306 -16.49 -12.85 14.06
N PRO A 307 -17.42 -13.80 13.89
CA PRO A 307 -18.67 -13.55 13.15
C PRO A 307 -19.51 -12.43 13.75
N ARG A 308 -19.37 -12.16 15.06
CA ARG A 308 -20.09 -11.07 15.73
C ARG A 308 -19.66 -9.68 15.25
N HIS A 309 -18.47 -9.56 14.65
CA HIS A 309 -17.93 -8.29 14.18
C HIS A 309 -18.11 -8.08 12.68
N ASN A 310 -18.68 -9.03 11.93
CA ASN A 310 -19.11 -8.88 10.54
C ASN A 310 -18.10 -8.20 9.57
N TYR A 311 -16.79 -8.43 9.73
CA TYR A 311 -15.81 -7.97 8.73
C TYR A 311 -15.88 -8.84 7.48
N VAL A 312 -15.92 -8.21 6.30
CA VAL A 312 -16.00 -8.89 5.00
C VAL A 312 -14.70 -8.79 4.20
N ALA A 313 -13.87 -7.79 4.50
CA ALA A 313 -12.55 -7.63 3.93
C ALA A 313 -11.56 -6.96 4.90
N ALA A 314 -10.28 -7.24 4.70
CA ALA A 314 -9.17 -6.55 5.35
C ALA A 314 -8.10 -6.19 4.30
N ILE A 315 -7.86 -4.90 4.13
CA ILE A 315 -6.97 -4.33 3.11
C ILE A 315 -5.76 -3.72 3.82
N GLY A 316 -4.54 -4.10 3.41
CA GLY A 316 -3.31 -3.53 3.96
C GLY A 316 -2.27 -3.09 2.95
N GLY A 317 -1.46 -2.09 3.33
CA GLY A 317 -0.32 -1.56 2.57
C GLY A 317 0.99 -2.30 2.88
N ASP A 318 2.11 -1.58 3.05
CA ASP A 318 3.47 -2.05 3.41
C ASP A 318 4.16 -2.90 2.34
N VAL A 319 3.40 -3.72 1.63
CA VAL A 319 3.91 -4.55 0.56
C VAL A 319 3.47 -3.95 -0.77
N HIS A 320 4.44 -3.36 -1.46
CA HIS A 320 4.29 -2.64 -2.73
C HIS A 320 3.95 -3.50 -3.95
N ASN A 321 2.84 -4.23 -3.88
CA ASN A 321 2.18 -4.94 -4.96
C ASN A 321 0.72 -5.19 -4.57
N TYR A 322 -0.04 -5.84 -5.46
CA TYR A 322 -1.37 -6.33 -5.16
C TYR A 322 -1.35 -7.82 -4.86
N GLN A 323 -2.10 -8.24 -3.84
CA GLN A 323 -2.38 -9.65 -3.54
C GLN A 323 -3.80 -9.82 -3.00
N ARG A 324 -4.47 -10.94 -3.29
CA ARG A 324 -5.77 -11.29 -2.69
C ARG A 324 -5.80 -12.73 -2.23
N PHE A 325 -6.23 -12.92 -0.99
CA PHE A 325 -6.41 -14.20 -0.32
C PHE A 325 -7.89 -14.33 0.11
N PRO A 326 -8.73 -15.09 -0.63
CA PRO A 326 -10.09 -15.38 -0.22
C PRO A 326 -10.09 -16.48 0.86
N VAL A 327 -10.10 -16.09 2.13
CA VAL A 327 -9.97 -17.03 3.26
C VAL A 327 -11.35 -17.42 3.78
N ARG A 328 -11.61 -18.72 3.85
CA ARG A 328 -12.86 -19.29 4.35
C ARG A 328 -12.86 -19.28 5.89
N VAL A 329 -13.85 -18.62 6.50
CA VAL A 329 -14.02 -18.52 7.96
C VAL A 329 -15.47 -18.89 8.31
N GLY A 330 -15.69 -20.08 8.90
CA GLY A 330 -17.04 -20.53 9.29
C GLY A 330 -17.92 -20.85 8.08
N ASP A 331 -18.93 -20.03 7.80
CA ASP A 331 -19.86 -20.06 6.64
C ASP A 331 -19.61 -18.96 5.59
N ARG A 332 -18.77 -17.97 5.92
CA ARG A 332 -18.38 -16.84 5.07
C ARG A 332 -16.95 -16.89 4.52
N THR A 333 -16.66 -16.04 3.54
CA THR A 333 -15.30 -15.81 3.01
C THR A 333 -14.91 -14.36 3.25
N ILE A 334 -13.77 -14.14 3.91
CA ILE A 334 -13.20 -12.82 4.13
C ILE A 334 -12.12 -12.58 3.07
N GLN A 335 -12.18 -11.43 2.37
CA GLN A 335 -11.16 -11.05 1.39
C GLN A 335 -10.01 -10.33 2.09
N TYR A 336 -8.85 -10.98 2.20
CA TYR A 336 -7.63 -10.32 2.66
C TYR A 336 -6.85 -9.81 1.46
N ILE A 337 -6.63 -8.50 1.40
CA ILE A 337 -6.06 -7.82 0.25
C ILE A 337 -4.80 -7.06 0.67
N VAL A 338 -3.74 -7.22 -0.11
CA VAL A 338 -2.56 -6.34 -0.08
C VAL A 338 -2.75 -5.31 -1.20
N ALA A 339 -2.63 -4.03 -0.89
CA ALA A 339 -2.93 -2.92 -1.79
C ALA A 339 -1.87 -1.80 -1.75
N GLY A 340 -0.60 -2.15 -1.58
CA GLY A 340 0.50 -1.17 -1.49
C GLY A 340 1.09 -0.70 -2.81
N GLY A 341 0.41 -0.97 -3.92
CA GLY A 341 0.99 -0.77 -5.26
C GLY A 341 0.88 0.65 -5.82
N SER A 342 0.53 1.69 -5.05
CA SER A 342 0.09 2.99 -5.61
C SER A 342 1.19 4.06 -5.69
N GLY A 343 2.43 3.70 -5.41
CA GLY A 343 3.57 4.56 -5.67
C GLY A 343 4.88 3.83 -5.49
N ALA A 344 5.23 3.52 -4.25
CA ALA A 344 6.56 3.05 -3.87
C ALA A 344 7.10 1.88 -4.69
N PHE A 345 8.42 1.74 -4.83
CA PHE A 345 9.10 0.69 -5.61
C PHE A 345 8.44 -0.69 -5.50
N THR A 346 8.32 -1.42 -6.61
CA THR A 346 7.49 -2.64 -6.63
C THR A 346 8.17 -3.80 -5.89
N HIS A 347 7.46 -4.48 -5.00
CA HIS A 347 7.95 -5.70 -4.33
C HIS A 347 7.77 -6.95 -5.20
N ALA A 348 8.82 -7.79 -5.28
CA ALA A 348 8.84 -9.02 -6.07
C ALA A 348 7.76 -10.06 -5.68
N THR A 349 6.76 -10.26 -6.55
CA THR A 349 5.74 -11.32 -6.38
C THR A 349 6.29 -12.70 -6.73
N HIS A 350 7.30 -12.81 -7.60
CA HIS A 350 7.92 -14.08 -7.99
C HIS A 350 8.64 -14.82 -6.86
N THR A 351 8.94 -14.13 -5.75
CA THR A 351 9.49 -14.73 -4.53
C THR A 351 8.43 -15.38 -3.65
N THR A 352 7.15 -15.13 -3.93
CA THR A 352 6.03 -15.74 -3.21
C THR A 352 5.90 -17.20 -3.65
N PRO A 353 6.04 -18.17 -2.73
CA PRO A 353 5.89 -19.58 -3.08
C PRO A 353 4.42 -19.90 -3.38
N ARG A 354 4.15 -21.16 -3.73
CA ARG A 354 2.79 -21.67 -3.83
C ARG A 354 2.02 -21.37 -2.53
N VAL A 355 0.86 -20.75 -2.67
CA VAL A 355 -0.01 -20.31 -1.60
C VAL A 355 -0.78 -21.50 -1.04
N THR A 356 -0.70 -21.62 0.27
CA THR A 356 -1.40 -22.62 1.09
C THR A 356 -1.91 -22.02 2.41
N VAL A 357 -1.46 -20.82 2.75
CA VAL A 357 -1.82 -20.12 3.98
C VAL A 357 -3.33 -19.83 4.02
N GLY A 358 -3.93 -19.91 5.22
CA GLY A 358 -5.36 -19.65 5.39
C GLY A 358 -6.28 -20.68 4.70
N GLY A 359 -5.74 -21.80 4.22
CA GLY A 359 -6.50 -22.80 3.46
C GLY A 359 -6.87 -22.35 2.04
N VAL A 360 -6.25 -21.27 1.55
CA VAL A 360 -6.48 -20.74 0.20
C VAL A 360 -5.87 -21.68 -0.83
N HIS A 361 -6.65 -22.05 -1.84
CA HIS A 361 -6.13 -22.78 -2.99
C HIS A 361 -5.34 -21.84 -3.90
N GLU A 362 -4.24 -22.32 -4.48
CA GLU A 362 -3.35 -21.49 -5.30
C GLU A 362 -4.05 -20.80 -6.47
N ASP A 363 -5.00 -21.47 -7.14
CA ASP A 363 -5.73 -20.87 -8.27
C ASP A 363 -6.73 -19.77 -7.86
N ASP A 364 -7.10 -19.71 -6.57
CA ASP A 364 -7.94 -18.66 -5.98
C ASP A 364 -7.12 -17.43 -5.54
N TYR A 365 -5.81 -17.61 -5.35
CA TYR A 365 -4.89 -16.51 -5.09
C TYR A 365 -4.74 -15.61 -6.32
N ARG A 366 -4.74 -14.30 -6.08
CA ARG A 366 -4.48 -13.30 -7.11
C ARG A 366 -3.32 -12.43 -6.67
N CYS A 367 -2.49 -12.04 -7.63
CA CYS A 367 -1.47 -11.02 -7.43
C CYS A 367 -1.28 -10.20 -8.71
N TYR A 368 -0.78 -8.97 -8.53
CA TYR A 368 -0.28 -8.12 -9.59
C TYR A 368 0.97 -7.37 -9.07
N PRO A 369 2.11 -7.40 -9.79
CA PRO A 369 2.33 -8.10 -11.05
C PRO A 369 2.21 -9.62 -10.93
N LEU A 370 1.87 -10.31 -12.02
CA LEU A 370 1.92 -11.76 -12.08
C LEU A 370 3.33 -12.24 -11.71
N ARG A 371 3.46 -13.40 -11.06
CA ARG A 371 4.78 -13.93 -10.67
C ARG A 371 5.73 -14.04 -11.87
N GLY A 372 5.22 -14.38 -13.05
CA GLY A 372 5.99 -14.41 -14.29
C GLY A 372 6.53 -13.03 -14.70
N ASP A 373 5.66 -12.02 -14.76
CA ASP A 373 6.04 -10.65 -15.10
C ASP A 373 7.03 -10.06 -14.08
N SER A 374 6.81 -10.31 -12.79
CA SER A 374 7.75 -9.92 -11.75
C SER A 374 9.13 -10.55 -11.94
N LEU A 375 9.20 -11.84 -12.25
CA LEU A 375 10.48 -12.51 -12.50
C LEU A 375 11.17 -11.91 -13.75
N SER A 376 10.41 -11.67 -14.83
CA SER A 376 10.95 -11.07 -16.05
C SER A 376 11.49 -9.65 -15.78
N PHE A 377 10.76 -8.83 -15.01
CA PHE A 377 11.17 -7.48 -14.62
C PHE A 377 12.51 -7.47 -13.89
N TYR A 378 12.62 -8.22 -12.80
CA TYR A 378 13.87 -8.28 -12.05
C TYR A 378 15.00 -8.92 -12.87
N SER A 379 14.68 -9.89 -13.76
CA SER A 379 15.69 -10.47 -14.65
C SER A 379 16.26 -9.46 -15.64
N LYS A 380 15.42 -8.58 -16.21
CA LYS A 380 15.81 -7.52 -17.13
C LYS A 380 16.67 -6.49 -16.40
N LEU A 381 16.16 -6.02 -15.28
CA LEU A 381 16.81 -5.06 -14.39
C LEU A 381 18.24 -5.50 -14.03
N TYR A 382 18.41 -6.73 -13.53
CA TYR A 382 19.74 -7.25 -13.18
C TYR A 382 20.59 -7.56 -14.41
N SER A 383 20.00 -8.05 -15.51
CA SER A 383 20.71 -8.27 -16.77
C SER A 383 21.35 -6.99 -17.29
N GLU A 384 20.64 -5.87 -17.27
CA GLU A 384 21.14 -4.58 -17.74
C GLU A 384 22.16 -3.99 -16.76
N ARG A 385 21.84 -3.97 -15.46
CA ARG A 385 22.69 -3.35 -14.44
C ARG A 385 24.01 -4.08 -14.23
N LEU A 386 24.00 -5.41 -14.25
CA LEU A 386 25.21 -6.24 -14.13
C LEU A 386 25.85 -6.56 -15.49
N ARG A 387 25.23 -6.14 -16.60
CA ARG A 387 25.62 -6.48 -17.98
C ARG A 387 25.68 -8.00 -18.22
N MET A 388 24.87 -8.77 -17.50
CA MET A 388 24.79 -10.23 -17.56
C MET A 388 23.58 -10.69 -18.39
N ARG A 389 23.69 -10.58 -19.72
CA ARG A 389 22.57 -10.88 -20.66
C ARG A 389 21.90 -12.24 -20.45
N TRP A 390 22.65 -13.23 -19.98
CA TRP A 390 22.13 -14.57 -19.76
C TRP A 390 21.10 -14.65 -18.61
N LEU A 391 21.02 -13.63 -17.74
CA LEU A 391 20.01 -13.56 -16.68
C LEU A 391 18.62 -13.23 -17.21
N TYR A 392 18.51 -12.52 -18.34
CA TYR A 392 17.21 -12.06 -18.83
C TYR A 392 16.32 -13.23 -19.23
N LEU A 393 15.10 -13.21 -18.68
CA LEU A 393 13.99 -14.07 -19.00
C LEU A 393 12.89 -13.19 -19.60
N THR A 394 12.45 -13.53 -20.82
CA THR A 394 11.30 -12.87 -21.44
C THR A 394 10.04 -13.10 -20.60
N PRO A 395 8.98 -12.27 -20.77
CA PRO A 395 7.73 -12.43 -20.03
C PRO A 395 7.15 -13.85 -20.13
N ASP A 396 7.19 -14.45 -21.32
CA ASP A 396 6.62 -15.78 -21.56
C ASP A 396 7.50 -16.91 -21.02
N GLU A 397 8.84 -16.77 -21.10
CA GLU A 397 9.78 -17.68 -20.44
C GLU A 397 9.58 -17.68 -18.92
N ALA A 398 9.51 -16.49 -18.32
CA ALA A 398 9.36 -16.31 -16.88
C ALA A 398 7.98 -16.82 -16.41
N LEU A 399 6.92 -16.55 -17.17
CA LEU A 399 5.57 -17.02 -16.86
C LEU A 399 5.47 -18.55 -16.93
N CYS A 400 5.97 -19.17 -18.01
CA CYS A 400 6.01 -20.63 -18.14
C CYS A 400 6.77 -21.28 -16.98
N LEU A 401 7.94 -20.74 -16.67
CA LEU A 401 8.78 -21.22 -15.59
C LEU A 401 8.12 -21.10 -14.22
N MET A 402 7.48 -19.97 -13.93
CA MET A 402 6.77 -19.77 -12.66
C MET A 402 5.54 -20.68 -12.56
N SER A 403 4.75 -20.84 -13.63
CA SER A 403 3.58 -21.71 -13.61
C SER A 403 3.95 -23.18 -13.41
N GLN A 404 5.01 -23.67 -14.09
CA GLN A 404 5.53 -25.01 -13.84
C GLN A 404 6.04 -25.16 -12.40
N HIS A 405 6.72 -24.14 -11.86
CA HIS A 405 7.26 -24.19 -10.51
C HIS A 405 6.17 -24.29 -9.45
N ILE A 406 5.20 -23.37 -9.53
CA ILE A 406 4.11 -23.23 -8.57
C ILE A 406 3.13 -24.39 -8.70
N GLY A 407 2.98 -24.93 -9.92
CA GLY A 407 2.01 -25.97 -10.21
C GLY A 407 0.58 -25.43 -10.22
N ASN A 408 0.37 -24.25 -10.80
CA ASN A 408 -0.94 -23.60 -10.96
C ASN A 408 -1.35 -23.53 -12.42
N THR A 409 -2.63 -23.22 -12.66
CA THR A 409 -3.09 -22.87 -14.00
C THR A 409 -2.39 -21.57 -14.44
N PRO A 410 -1.74 -21.53 -15.61
CA PRO A 410 -1.14 -20.31 -16.11
C PRO A 410 -2.11 -19.12 -16.07
N PRO A 411 -1.73 -17.99 -15.45
CA PRO A 411 -2.64 -16.86 -15.27
C PRO A 411 -2.83 -16.04 -16.57
N ARG A 412 -2.07 -16.37 -17.62
CA ARG A 412 -2.17 -15.89 -18.99
C ARG A 412 -1.84 -17.06 -19.94
N PRO A 413 -2.41 -17.14 -21.17
CA PRO A 413 -2.01 -18.13 -22.17
C PRO A 413 -0.49 -18.12 -22.43
N ILE A 414 0.08 -19.30 -22.66
CA ILE A 414 1.52 -19.51 -22.89
C ILE A 414 1.71 -20.32 -24.16
N ASP A 415 2.45 -19.78 -25.13
CA ASP A 415 2.74 -20.46 -26.38
C ASP A 415 4.11 -21.13 -26.35
N GLY A 416 4.13 -22.47 -26.32
CA GLY A 416 5.25 -23.28 -26.84
C GLY A 416 6.65 -23.02 -26.26
N VAL A 417 6.79 -22.65 -24.99
CA VAL A 417 8.10 -22.39 -24.36
C VAL A 417 8.74 -23.68 -23.84
N GLU A 418 9.96 -24.01 -24.33
CA GLU A 418 10.78 -25.10 -23.79
C GLU A 418 11.68 -24.60 -22.63
N ILE A 419 11.50 -25.15 -21.44
CA ILE A 419 12.28 -24.73 -20.26
C ILE A 419 13.70 -25.28 -20.28
N THR A 420 14.67 -24.38 -20.45
CA THR A 420 16.10 -24.71 -20.47
C THR A 420 16.75 -24.69 -19.07
N ARG A 421 17.96 -25.28 -18.96
CA ARG A 421 18.77 -25.20 -17.73
C ARG A 421 19.17 -23.76 -17.38
N ARG A 422 19.46 -22.92 -18.39
CA ARG A 422 19.77 -21.48 -18.21
C ARG A 422 18.65 -20.78 -17.46
N MET A 423 17.41 -20.98 -17.92
CA MET A 423 16.23 -20.33 -17.34
C MET A 423 16.05 -20.67 -15.87
N ARG A 424 16.18 -21.97 -15.53
CA ARG A 424 16.13 -22.43 -14.13
C ARG A 424 17.22 -21.79 -13.27
N TRP A 425 18.45 -21.69 -13.76
CA TRP A 425 19.55 -21.05 -13.02
C TRP A 425 19.34 -19.56 -12.81
N ALA A 426 18.93 -18.83 -13.86
CA ALA A 426 18.61 -17.40 -13.75
C ALA A 426 17.52 -17.16 -12.71
N ALA A 427 16.43 -17.93 -12.75
CA ALA A 427 15.34 -17.78 -11.80
C ALA A 427 15.71 -18.16 -10.36
N ARG A 428 16.57 -19.18 -10.16
CA ARG A 428 17.11 -19.51 -8.83
C ARG A 428 17.93 -18.36 -8.25
N LEU A 429 18.78 -17.73 -9.07
CA LEU A 429 19.56 -16.58 -8.65
C LEU A 429 18.68 -15.37 -8.33
N LEU A 430 17.54 -15.23 -9.02
CA LEU A 430 16.55 -14.19 -8.78
C LEU A 430 15.54 -14.58 -7.70
N GLY A 431 15.76 -15.65 -6.94
CA GLY A 431 14.95 -15.96 -5.76
C GLY A 431 13.58 -16.60 -6.01
N ALA A 432 13.27 -17.01 -7.24
CA ALA A 432 12.07 -17.82 -7.53
C ALA A 432 12.13 -19.20 -6.85
N TRP A 433 13.31 -19.68 -6.46
CA TRP A 433 13.53 -20.89 -5.68
C TRP A 433 14.48 -20.63 -4.51
N PRO A 434 14.43 -21.46 -3.45
CA PRO A 434 15.43 -21.43 -2.39
C PRO A 434 16.85 -21.68 -2.91
N LEU A 435 17.78 -20.76 -2.61
CA LEU A 435 19.20 -20.88 -2.89
C LEU A 435 19.99 -20.16 -1.78
N PRO A 436 21.11 -20.72 -1.27
CA PRO A 436 21.86 -20.10 -0.17
C PRO A 436 22.43 -18.71 -0.50
N ILE A 437 22.79 -18.49 -1.76
CA ILE A 437 23.30 -17.21 -2.28
C ILE A 437 22.43 -16.83 -3.48
N ARG A 438 21.70 -15.72 -3.39
CA ARG A 438 20.85 -15.20 -4.47
C ARG A 438 21.06 -13.69 -4.66
N LEU A 439 20.80 -13.20 -5.86
CA LEU A 439 20.64 -11.77 -6.09
C LEU A 439 19.44 -11.29 -5.26
N PRO A 440 19.50 -10.11 -4.66
CA PRO A 440 18.59 -9.88 -3.58
C PRO A 440 17.35 -9.14 -4.11
N VAL A 441 16.19 -9.68 -3.72
CA VAL A 441 14.87 -9.42 -4.34
C VAL A 441 13.76 -9.39 -3.28
N ASP A 442 14.10 -9.65 -2.01
CA ASP A 442 13.19 -9.93 -0.89
C ASP A 442 13.44 -9.02 0.35
N LYS A 443 12.71 -9.23 1.46
CA LYS A 443 12.68 -8.30 2.62
C LYS A 443 14.05 -7.97 3.26
N VAL A 444 15.04 -8.86 3.19
CA VAL A 444 16.39 -8.58 3.74
C VAL A 444 17.09 -7.44 2.97
N PHE A 445 16.57 -7.11 1.78
CA PHE A 445 17.00 -6.04 0.90
C PHE A 445 16.54 -4.62 1.29
N HIS A 446 15.58 -4.50 2.24
CA HIS A 446 15.06 -3.21 2.74
C HIS A 446 16.17 -2.27 3.25
N ARG A 447 17.33 -2.82 3.65
CA ARG A 447 18.32 -2.06 4.42
C ARG A 447 19.34 -1.29 3.58
N TYR A 448 19.58 -1.68 2.33
CA TYR A 448 20.72 -1.13 1.57
C TYR A 448 20.61 -1.10 0.04
N LEU A 449 19.51 -1.52 -0.62
CA LEU A 449 19.54 -1.74 -2.09
C LEU A 449 18.20 -1.56 -2.84
N SER A 450 17.13 -0.98 -2.27
CA SER A 450 15.84 -0.78 -2.98
C SER A 450 15.91 0.11 -4.23
N GLU A 451 16.95 0.93 -4.40
CA GLU A 451 17.26 1.61 -5.68
C GLU A 451 17.67 0.67 -6.80
N LEU A 452 17.99 -0.60 -6.49
CA LEU A 452 18.20 -1.57 -7.54
C LEU A 452 16.91 -1.79 -8.32
N SER A 453 15.74 -1.60 -7.71
CA SER A 453 14.41 -1.76 -8.35
C SER A 453 13.76 -0.45 -8.83
N ASP A 454 14.34 0.72 -8.54
CA ASP A 454 13.82 1.98 -9.08
C ASP A 454 14.09 2.04 -10.58
N TRP A 455 13.01 2.16 -11.31
CA TRP A 455 12.95 1.97 -12.75
C TRP A 455 11.94 2.99 -13.29
N ASP A 456 12.44 3.97 -14.04
CA ASP A 456 11.67 5.13 -14.52
C ASP A 456 10.93 4.87 -15.86
N ASP A 457 11.04 3.67 -16.41
CA ASP A 457 10.42 3.28 -17.68
C ASP A 457 9.31 2.24 -17.47
N PRO A 458 8.26 2.21 -18.30
CA PRO A 458 7.29 1.12 -18.25
C PRO A 458 7.93 -0.27 -18.45
N PRO A 459 7.36 -1.34 -17.87
CA PRO A 459 6.21 -1.34 -16.96
C PRO A 459 6.57 -1.04 -15.50
N PHE A 460 5.80 -0.16 -14.84
CA PHE A 460 5.98 0.14 -13.40
C PHE A 460 5.33 -0.89 -12.46
N PHE A 461 4.34 -1.65 -12.95
CA PHE A 461 3.52 -2.57 -12.16
C PHE A 461 2.87 -1.95 -10.91
N LYS A 462 2.31 -0.74 -11.07
CA LYS A 462 1.54 -0.07 -10.02
C LYS A 462 0.07 -0.41 -10.11
N SER A 463 -0.65 -0.20 -9.02
CA SER A 463 -2.07 -0.48 -8.92
C SER A 463 -2.76 0.41 -7.92
N PHE A 464 -4.06 0.58 -8.10
CA PHE A 464 -4.96 1.24 -7.16
C PHE A 464 -6.30 0.50 -7.15
N LEU A 465 -7.06 0.65 -6.07
CA LEU A 465 -8.37 0.02 -5.95
C LEU A 465 -9.49 1.03 -6.16
N HIS A 466 -10.54 0.59 -6.85
CA HIS A 466 -11.85 1.23 -6.82
C HIS A 466 -12.81 0.32 -6.06
N VAL A 467 -13.52 0.89 -5.08
CA VAL A 467 -14.51 0.20 -4.27
C VAL A 467 -15.88 0.81 -4.54
N ALA A 468 -16.84 0.00 -4.96
CA ALA A 468 -18.24 0.39 -5.08
C ALA A 468 -19.07 -0.34 -4.03
N VAL A 469 -20.02 0.36 -3.43
CA VAL A 469 -20.92 -0.17 -2.39
C VAL A 469 -22.36 0.06 -2.84
N THR A 470 -23.17 -0.97 -2.73
CA THR A 470 -24.63 -0.94 -2.79
C THR A 470 -25.19 -1.53 -1.50
N PRO A 471 -26.50 -1.45 -1.22
CA PRO A 471 -27.08 -2.11 -0.05
C PRO A 471 -26.80 -3.63 0.01
N GLU A 472 -26.64 -4.29 -1.14
CA GLU A 472 -26.47 -5.74 -1.25
C GLU A 472 -25.02 -6.17 -1.44
N THR A 473 -24.16 -5.32 -2.01
CA THR A 473 -22.82 -5.74 -2.45
C THR A 473 -21.73 -4.71 -2.22
N LEU A 474 -20.54 -5.22 -1.90
CA LEU A 474 -19.27 -4.51 -1.92
C LEU A 474 -18.44 -5.06 -3.07
N ARG A 475 -18.10 -4.22 -4.05
CA ARG A 475 -17.27 -4.60 -5.20
C ARG A 475 -15.92 -3.92 -5.14
N ILE A 476 -14.84 -4.71 -5.13
CA ILE A 476 -13.46 -4.22 -5.11
C ILE A 476 -12.80 -4.58 -6.45
N ARG A 477 -12.27 -3.57 -7.13
CA ARG A 477 -11.59 -3.68 -8.43
C ARG A 477 -10.15 -3.20 -8.30
N CYS A 478 -9.20 -3.98 -8.78
CA CYS A 478 -7.80 -3.61 -8.85
C CYS A 478 -7.45 -3.18 -10.27
N PHE A 479 -7.13 -1.89 -10.46
CA PHE A 479 -6.69 -1.35 -11.73
C PHE A 479 -5.17 -1.20 -11.76
N ALA A 480 -4.57 -1.50 -12.90
CA ALA A 480 -3.15 -1.34 -13.14
C ALA A 480 -2.79 0.08 -13.63
N ALA A 481 -1.59 0.50 -13.26
CA ALA A 481 -0.88 1.65 -13.79
C ALA A 481 0.50 1.17 -14.24
N THR A 482 0.65 0.99 -15.55
CA THR A 482 1.87 0.46 -16.17
C THR A 482 2.85 1.55 -16.59
N GLY A 483 2.37 2.79 -16.74
CA GLY A 483 3.11 3.92 -17.32
C GLY A 483 2.95 4.07 -18.83
N CYS A 484 2.19 3.20 -19.50
CA CYS A 484 1.91 3.31 -20.93
C CYS A 484 0.73 4.22 -21.22
N ARG A 485 0.83 5.05 -22.26
CA ARG A 485 -0.20 6.04 -22.61
C ARG A 485 -1.58 5.42 -22.89
N PRO A 486 -1.72 4.33 -23.67
CA PRO A 486 -3.03 3.70 -23.88
C PRO A 486 -3.67 3.23 -22.57
N GLN A 487 -2.86 2.79 -21.61
CA GLN A 487 -3.30 2.24 -20.33
C GLN A 487 -3.54 3.32 -19.26
N GLU A 488 -3.02 4.53 -19.43
CA GLU A 488 -3.53 5.69 -18.69
C GLU A 488 -4.96 6.04 -19.10
N ILE A 489 -5.25 5.92 -20.41
CA ILE A 489 -6.57 6.20 -20.97
C ILE A 489 -7.52 5.05 -20.64
N GLU A 490 -7.13 3.80 -20.79
CA GLU A 490 -7.95 2.64 -20.43
C GLU A 490 -7.19 1.76 -19.43
N PRO A 491 -7.28 2.09 -18.12
CA PRO A 491 -6.58 1.33 -17.08
C PRO A 491 -6.95 -0.16 -17.11
N PRO A 492 -5.97 -1.08 -17.21
CA PRO A 492 -6.25 -2.50 -17.18
C PRO A 492 -6.84 -2.94 -15.84
N LEU A 493 -7.79 -3.89 -15.87
CA LEU A 493 -8.41 -4.47 -14.68
C LEU A 493 -7.76 -5.81 -14.35
N GLU A 494 -7.02 -5.87 -13.25
CA GLU A 494 -6.18 -7.00 -12.87
C GLU A 494 -6.87 -8.02 -11.96
N ASP A 495 -7.85 -7.55 -11.19
CA ASP A 495 -8.69 -8.40 -10.34
C ASP A 495 -10.01 -7.69 -10.02
N GLU A 496 -11.04 -8.49 -9.76
CA GLU A 496 -12.34 -8.02 -9.31
C GLU A 496 -12.94 -9.05 -8.37
N VAL A 497 -13.51 -8.57 -7.26
CA VAL A 497 -14.29 -9.39 -6.34
C VAL A 497 -15.57 -8.66 -5.95
N CYS A 498 -16.68 -9.38 -5.99
CA CYS A 498 -17.98 -8.92 -5.51
C CYS A 498 -18.32 -9.70 -4.23
N ILE A 499 -18.56 -8.97 -3.14
CA ILE A 499 -18.78 -9.52 -1.81
C ILE A 499 -20.22 -9.18 -1.41
N PRO A 500 -21.07 -10.18 -1.10
CA PRO A 500 -22.41 -9.92 -0.55
C PRO A 500 -22.31 -9.24 0.83
N LEU A 501 -23.19 -8.28 1.08
CA LEU A 501 -23.32 -7.57 2.37
C LEU A 501 -24.52 -8.03 3.20
N ALA A 502 -25.39 -8.86 2.61
CA ALA A 502 -26.58 -9.44 3.23
C ALA A 502 -26.27 -10.66 4.12
#